data_AF-A0A974UCU4-F1
#
_entry.id   AF-A0A974UCU4-F1
#
_cell.length_a   1.000
_cell.length_b   1.000
_cell.length_c   1.000
_cell.angle_alpha   90.00
_cell.angle_beta   90.00
_cell.angle_gamma   90.00
#
_symmetry.space_group_name_H-M   'P 1'
#
loop_
_entity.id
_entity.type
_entity.pdbx_description
1 polymer ?
#
loop_
_entity_poly.entity_id
_entity_poly.type
_entity_poly.pdbx_seq_one_letter_code
_entity_poly.pdbx_strand_id
1 'polypeptide(L)'
;MNQIAIGSYDPIGEWLVLHGEGIIAPFKQADYQPVFGTGEEVAETIQLSLEGTPNELAEGVAALETIRQRNLLYHQTGYPAPQCLRFQMTAGDGYYYCLLNTLEIQANPDSPQTRLTGSLLLTLHFTRANHYDADPVELPLTVGSVEDVLGGADLINHTDAHSGHVNSVLIKPGDFNTDLPAPLRLELINTNEAGVLHDAFVGIYHHPEALAERKLFCYAGDFSGGTALSVPDGVNERYLRVTWSETEWKPLGGWYFDSDRVKKMAGLSFRPVLRFYNMPANEDLYLRLNIQSGLKMLWEGESVYVDPDYGYVLFPPIQIPPNKLLNETQPHPLDLFLYGLHETDAAYTIDFDCLTFLPLEPGANFLAFYEIYEDGRLLDENFLNRHTANFSSNDEEIVAHIRQGAPLTLFPGHYHRLFVMVVDENNEMDIFRTFNLRLYYRPRKRIL
;
A
#
# COMPACT_ATOMS: atom_id res chain seq x y z
N MET A 1 31.13 -4.37 12.52
CA MET A 1 30.54 -3.36 11.62
C MET A 1 31.59 -3.02 10.58
N ASN A 2 31.36 -3.40 9.33
CA ASN A 2 32.30 -3.27 8.22
C ASN A 2 32.40 -1.84 7.69
N GLN A 3 31.28 -1.13 7.63
CA GLN A 3 31.22 0.23 7.08
C GLN A 3 30.07 1.04 7.70
N ILE A 4 30.33 2.33 7.94
CA ILE A 4 29.31 3.36 8.20
C ILE A 4 29.51 4.46 7.15
N ALA A 5 28.46 4.81 6.42
CA ALA A 5 28.47 5.91 5.46
C ALA A 5 27.24 6.81 5.64
N ILE A 6 27.33 8.04 5.15
CA ILE A 6 26.21 9.00 5.15
C ILE A 6 26.09 9.61 3.75
N GLY A 7 24.87 9.82 3.26
CA GLY A 7 24.67 10.39 1.93
C GLY A 7 23.23 10.42 1.45
N SER A 8 23.07 10.80 0.18
CA SER A 8 21.78 10.77 -0.51
C SER A 8 21.37 9.33 -0.82
N TYR A 9 20.12 9.00 -0.51
CA TYR A 9 19.57 7.69 -0.83
C TYR A 9 19.32 7.50 -2.34
N ASP A 10 18.87 8.55 -3.03
CA ASP A 10 18.46 8.49 -4.44
C ASP A 10 18.87 9.77 -5.19
N PRO A 11 19.73 9.72 -6.23
CA PRO A 11 20.36 8.53 -6.79
C PRO A 11 21.34 7.90 -5.80
N ILE A 12 21.36 6.56 -5.80
CA ILE A 12 22.32 5.77 -5.00
C ILE A 12 23.73 6.05 -5.54
N GLY A 13 24.59 6.74 -4.78
CA GLY A 13 25.98 6.89 -5.22
C GLY A 13 26.86 7.91 -4.49
N GLU A 14 26.29 8.92 -3.84
CA GLU A 14 27.09 9.93 -3.10
C GLU A 14 27.24 9.56 -1.62
N TRP A 15 28.01 8.50 -1.35
CA TRP A 15 28.24 8.01 0.01
C TRP A 15 29.56 8.51 0.58
N LEU A 16 29.48 9.28 1.65
CA LEU A 16 30.63 9.67 2.45
C LEU A 16 30.90 8.60 3.52
N VAL A 17 31.96 7.81 3.34
CA VAL A 17 32.34 6.77 4.30
C VAL A 17 32.95 7.41 5.54
N LEU A 18 32.29 7.23 6.69
CA LEU A 18 32.68 7.78 7.98
C LEU A 18 33.58 6.81 8.77
N HIS A 19 33.39 5.50 8.56
CA HIS A 19 34.14 4.45 9.24
C HIS A 19 34.19 3.16 8.40
N GLY A 20 35.29 2.43 8.53
CA GLY A 20 35.43 1.08 8.00
C GLY A 20 36.03 1.02 6.59
N GLU A 21 35.63 0.01 5.82
CA GLU A 21 36.14 -0.23 4.47
C GLU A 21 35.84 0.95 3.53
N GLY A 22 36.84 1.40 2.77
CA GLY A 22 36.69 2.52 1.83
C GLY A 22 36.73 3.92 2.46
N ILE A 23 37.09 4.03 3.74
CA ILE A 23 37.32 5.32 4.39
C ILE A 23 38.47 6.09 3.70
N ILE A 24 38.27 7.40 3.51
CA ILE A 24 39.25 8.30 2.90
C ILE A 24 39.55 9.47 3.82
N ALA A 25 40.72 10.09 3.66
CA ALA A 25 41.07 11.31 4.38
C ALA A 25 40.00 12.41 4.14
N PRO A 26 39.67 13.23 5.15
CA PRO A 26 40.28 13.26 6.49
C PRO A 26 39.63 12.30 7.51
N PHE A 27 38.65 11.48 7.11
CA PHE A 27 37.93 10.62 8.05
C PHE A 27 38.84 9.51 8.55
N LYS A 28 38.93 9.34 9.87
CA LYS A 28 39.75 8.31 10.51
C LYS A 28 38.92 7.29 11.27
N GLN A 29 37.95 7.77 12.05
CA GLN A 29 37.11 6.93 12.88
C GLN A 29 35.76 7.59 13.13
N ALA A 30 34.71 6.77 13.17
CA ALA A 30 33.41 7.13 13.69
C ALA A 30 33.06 6.20 14.85
N ASP A 31 32.67 6.76 15.98
CA ASP A 31 32.09 6.03 17.11
C ASP A 31 30.57 6.26 17.11
N TYR A 32 29.83 5.24 16.69
CA TYR A 32 28.37 5.29 16.62
C TYR A 32 27.77 4.87 17.96
N GLN A 33 26.91 5.71 18.52
CA GLN A 33 26.29 5.55 19.83
C GLN A 33 24.77 5.35 19.65
N PRO A 34 24.32 4.11 19.33
CA PRO A 34 22.91 3.83 19.12
C PRO A 34 22.12 3.91 20.42
N VAL A 35 20.85 4.30 20.32
CA VAL A 35 19.92 4.33 21.44
C VAL A 35 18.86 3.26 21.23
N PHE A 36 18.77 2.33 22.16
CA PHE A 36 17.75 1.29 22.16
C PHE A 36 16.56 1.75 23.00
N GLY A 37 15.50 2.18 22.33
CA GLY A 37 14.23 2.58 22.95
C GLY A 37 13.04 1.80 22.38
N THR A 38 11.87 1.99 22.99
CA THR A 38 10.59 1.44 22.49
C THR A 38 9.78 2.46 21.66
N GLY A 39 10.24 3.71 21.56
CA GLY A 39 9.60 4.75 20.76
C GLY A 39 9.70 4.49 19.25
N GLU A 40 8.89 5.20 18.47
CA GLU A 40 8.92 5.13 17.00
C GLU A 40 10.14 5.82 16.39
N GLU A 41 10.71 6.79 17.10
CA GLU A 41 11.91 7.52 16.72
C GLU A 41 12.97 7.46 17.82
N VAL A 42 14.24 7.57 17.42
CA VAL A 42 15.39 7.64 18.31
C VAL A 42 16.29 8.81 17.92
N ALA A 43 16.88 9.45 18.94
CA ALA A 43 17.92 10.46 18.80
C ALA A 43 19.26 9.82 19.13
N GLU A 44 20.22 9.94 18.23
CA GLU A 44 21.50 9.23 18.32
C GLU A 44 22.66 10.14 17.94
N THR A 45 23.87 9.70 18.28
CA THR A 45 25.09 10.45 18.03
C THR A 45 26.16 9.61 17.35
N ILE A 46 26.94 10.25 16.49
CA ILE A 46 28.20 9.71 15.97
C ILE A 46 29.31 10.69 16.30
N GLN A 47 30.33 10.23 17.02
CA GLN A 47 31.56 11.01 17.24
C GLN A 47 32.56 10.71 16.13
N LEU A 48 32.96 11.76 15.41
CA LEU A 48 33.88 11.68 14.28
C LEU A 48 35.25 12.24 14.66
N SER A 49 36.29 11.45 14.40
CA SER A 49 37.67 11.89 14.43
C SER A 49 38.18 12.08 13.01
N LEU A 50 38.56 13.32 12.70
CA LEU A 50 39.16 13.70 11.43
C LEU A 50 40.65 14.02 11.65
N GLU A 51 41.50 13.55 10.74
CA GLU A 51 42.94 13.81 10.75
C GLU A 51 43.44 14.01 9.32
N GLY A 52 44.24 15.05 9.11
CA GLY A 52 44.77 15.39 7.79
C GLY A 52 45.29 16.82 7.72
N THR A 53 45.61 17.25 6.50
CA THR A 53 45.98 18.64 6.22
C THR A 53 44.79 19.58 6.47
N PRO A 54 45.04 20.88 6.75
CA PRO A 54 43.96 21.85 6.93
C PRO A 54 42.98 21.93 5.75
N ASN A 55 43.44 21.62 4.54
CA ASN A 55 42.60 21.57 3.33
C ASN A 55 41.71 20.32 3.33
N GLU A 56 42.25 19.13 3.58
CA GLU A 56 41.46 17.90 3.71
C GLU A 56 40.40 18.04 4.83
N LEU A 57 40.77 18.64 5.97
CA LEU A 57 39.82 18.95 7.06
C LEU A 57 38.74 19.96 6.65
N ALA A 58 39.02 20.89 5.73
CA ALA A 58 38.02 21.81 5.18
C ALA A 58 37.06 21.09 4.24
N GLU A 59 37.59 20.24 3.36
CA GLU A 59 36.81 19.45 2.41
C GLU A 59 35.88 18.46 3.15
N GLY A 60 36.38 17.75 4.17
CA GLY A 60 35.57 16.84 4.98
C GLY A 60 34.42 17.55 5.70
N VAL A 61 34.67 18.72 6.28
CA VAL A 61 33.61 19.53 6.92
C VAL A 61 32.62 20.06 5.89
N ALA A 62 33.09 20.55 4.75
CA ALA A 62 32.23 21.03 3.68
C ALA A 62 31.32 19.93 3.12
N ALA A 63 31.82 18.69 3.02
CA ALA A 63 31.02 17.54 2.61
C ALA A 63 29.90 17.24 3.62
N LEU A 64 30.22 17.21 4.93
CA LEU A 64 29.23 17.03 5.99
C LEU A 64 28.18 18.15 6.02
N GLU A 65 28.59 19.42 5.91
CA GLU A 65 27.65 20.55 5.83
C GLU A 65 26.77 20.48 4.59
N THR A 66 27.31 20.04 3.45
CA THR A 66 26.51 19.84 2.23
C THR A 66 25.41 18.80 2.47
N ILE A 67 25.73 17.67 3.09
CA ILE A 67 24.76 16.64 3.46
C ILE A 67 23.71 17.21 4.43
N ARG A 68 24.12 17.99 5.44
CA ARG A 68 23.20 18.67 6.37
C ARG A 68 22.23 19.61 5.64
N GLN A 69 22.74 20.47 4.76
CA GLN A 69 21.91 21.39 3.99
C GLN A 69 20.93 20.65 3.07
N ARG A 70 21.36 19.56 2.43
CA ARG A 70 20.48 18.71 1.62
C ARG A 70 19.38 18.05 2.44
N ASN A 71 19.68 17.60 3.67
CA ASN A 71 18.68 17.06 4.59
C ASN A 71 17.63 18.12 4.94
N LEU A 72 18.07 19.34 5.28
CA LEU A 72 17.18 20.46 5.55
C LEU A 72 16.30 20.80 4.34
N LEU A 73 16.90 20.90 3.15
CA LEU A 73 16.19 21.20 1.91
C LEU A 73 15.20 20.10 1.53
N TYR A 74 15.52 18.83 1.77
CA TYR A 74 14.59 17.72 1.51
C TYR A 74 13.29 17.88 2.29
N HIS A 75 13.39 18.16 3.60
CA HIS A 75 12.22 18.40 4.46
C HIS A 75 11.48 19.71 4.14
N GLN A 76 12.14 20.63 3.42
CA GLN A 76 11.54 21.86 2.89
C GLN A 76 11.11 21.76 1.43
N THR A 77 11.11 20.55 0.83
CA THR A 77 10.79 20.29 -0.59
C THR A 77 11.76 20.93 -1.62
N GLY A 78 12.90 21.46 -1.16
CA GLY A 78 13.93 22.09 -2.00
C GLY A 78 15.02 21.13 -2.50
N TYR A 79 15.01 19.86 -2.08
CA TYR A 79 15.95 18.84 -2.57
C TYR A 79 15.22 17.49 -2.75
N PRO A 80 15.41 16.79 -3.87
CA PRO A 80 14.57 15.64 -4.23
C PRO A 80 14.98 14.33 -3.54
N ALA A 81 15.97 14.31 -2.65
CA ALA A 81 16.50 13.05 -2.12
C ALA A 81 16.70 13.08 -0.60
N PRO A 82 16.20 12.07 0.15
CA PRO A 82 16.46 12.02 1.57
C PRO A 82 17.94 11.71 1.82
N GLN A 83 18.45 12.26 2.91
CA GLN A 83 19.76 11.88 3.44
C GLN A 83 19.57 10.73 4.43
N CYS A 84 20.51 9.79 4.42
CA CYS A 84 20.45 8.60 5.26
C CYS A 84 21.83 8.17 5.73
N LEU A 85 21.86 7.41 6.82
CA LEU A 85 23.03 6.61 7.16
C LEU A 85 22.88 5.23 6.51
N ARG A 86 24.02 4.68 6.10
CA ARG A 86 24.14 3.34 5.55
C ARG A 86 25.14 2.55 6.37
N PHE A 87 24.73 1.35 6.75
CA PHE A 87 25.51 0.40 7.52
C PHE A 87 25.75 -0.85 6.70
N GLN A 88 26.98 -1.37 6.77
CA GLN A 88 27.31 -2.72 6.33
C GLN A 88 27.89 -3.47 7.51
N MET A 89 27.26 -4.57 7.93
CA MET A 89 27.65 -5.28 9.15
C MET A 89 28.88 -6.16 8.92
N THR A 90 28.89 -6.91 7.83
CA THR A 90 29.97 -7.80 7.37
C THR A 90 30.36 -7.43 5.94
N ALA A 91 31.64 -7.56 5.58
CA ALA A 91 32.08 -7.37 4.21
C ALA A 91 31.38 -8.34 3.26
N GLY A 92 30.80 -7.81 2.17
CA GLY A 92 30.09 -8.59 1.16
C GLY A 92 28.60 -8.82 1.43
N ASP A 93 28.09 -8.50 2.62
CA ASP A 93 26.66 -8.51 2.91
C ASP A 93 25.96 -7.26 2.35
N GLY A 94 24.63 -7.32 2.28
CA GLY A 94 23.78 -6.19 1.91
C GLY A 94 23.83 -5.02 2.89
N TYR A 95 23.31 -3.88 2.46
CA TYR A 95 23.30 -2.66 3.26
C TYR A 95 22.00 -2.49 4.04
N TYR A 96 22.10 -1.80 5.17
CA TYR A 96 20.97 -1.29 5.93
C TYR A 96 21.01 0.23 5.96
N TYR A 97 19.85 0.84 5.80
CA TYR A 97 19.67 2.27 5.70
C TYR A 97 18.81 2.78 6.84
N CYS A 98 19.08 4.01 7.30
CA CYS A 98 18.12 4.76 8.09
C CYS A 98 18.03 6.19 7.59
N LEU A 99 16.81 6.60 7.25
CA LEU A 99 16.51 7.97 6.83
C LEU A 99 16.70 8.93 8.01
N LEU A 100 17.30 10.09 7.73
CA LEU A 100 17.56 11.11 8.74
C LEU A 100 16.41 12.12 8.75
N ASN A 101 15.73 12.22 9.89
CA ASN A 101 14.69 13.22 10.13
C ASN A 101 15.35 14.58 10.45
N THR A 102 16.43 14.56 11.23
CA THR A 102 17.25 15.75 11.50
C THR A 102 18.73 15.37 11.47
N LEU A 103 19.58 16.35 11.17
CA LEU A 103 21.03 16.22 11.25
C LEU A 103 21.64 17.55 11.71
N GLU A 104 22.38 17.53 12.81
CA GLU A 104 23.13 18.66 13.33
C GLU A 104 24.60 18.29 13.54
N ILE A 105 25.48 19.24 13.23
CA ILE A 105 26.93 19.05 13.32
C ILE A 105 27.45 19.97 14.41
N GLN A 106 28.10 19.40 15.42
CA GLN A 106 28.72 20.14 16.50
C GLN A 106 30.23 19.93 16.51
N ALA A 107 31.00 21.02 16.46
CA ALA A 107 32.43 20.97 16.68
C ALA A 107 32.76 21.03 18.18
N ASN A 108 33.80 20.30 18.60
CA ASN A 108 34.28 20.41 19.99
C ASN A 108 34.85 21.82 20.27
N PRO A 109 34.76 22.32 21.51
CA PRO A 109 35.25 23.67 21.85
C PRO A 109 36.72 23.93 21.47
N ASP A 110 37.58 22.90 21.56
CA ASP A 110 39.01 23.00 21.26
C ASP A 110 39.34 22.92 19.75
N SER A 111 38.33 22.68 18.90
CA SER A 111 38.47 22.48 17.46
C SER A 111 39.26 23.56 16.72
N PRO A 112 39.14 24.87 17.02
CA PRO A 112 39.93 25.89 16.34
C PRO A 112 41.45 25.73 16.53
N GLN A 113 41.88 25.24 17.69
CA GLN A 113 43.30 25.02 17.99
C GLN A 113 43.79 23.71 17.37
N THR A 114 43.03 22.62 17.52
CA THR A 114 43.44 21.30 17.02
C THR A 114 43.42 21.22 15.50
N ARG A 115 42.53 21.99 14.84
CA ARG A 115 42.44 22.05 13.38
C ARG A 115 43.72 22.56 12.73
N LEU A 116 44.43 23.49 13.38
CA LEU A 116 45.73 23.98 12.92
C LEU A 116 46.83 22.91 13.07
N THR A 117 46.67 22.00 14.03
CA THR A 117 47.56 20.86 14.24
C THR A 117 47.17 19.61 13.45
N GLY A 118 46.15 19.71 12.57
CA GLY A 118 45.74 18.63 11.67
C GLY A 118 44.73 17.64 12.26
N SER A 119 44.04 17.97 13.36
CA SER A 119 43.04 17.10 13.99
C SER A 119 41.74 17.84 14.30
N LEU A 120 40.60 17.22 14.05
CA LEU A 120 39.28 17.79 14.32
C LEU A 120 38.33 16.72 14.87
N LEU A 121 37.65 17.05 15.96
CA LEU A 121 36.60 16.23 16.54
C LEU A 121 35.24 16.87 16.32
N LEU A 122 34.34 16.13 15.68
CA LEU A 122 32.97 16.53 15.40
C LEU A 122 32.00 15.54 16.04
N THR A 123 30.84 16.01 16.46
CA THR A 123 29.71 15.16 16.86
C THR A 123 28.56 15.42 15.90
N LEU A 124 28.07 14.35 15.26
CA LEU A 124 26.82 14.37 14.52
C LEU A 124 25.69 14.00 15.48
N HIS A 125 24.68 14.86 15.60
CA HIS A 125 23.44 14.58 16.32
C HIS A 125 22.33 14.42 15.30
N PHE A 126 21.57 13.33 15.36
CA PHE A 126 20.51 13.09 14.39
C PHE A 126 19.34 12.35 15.01
N THR A 127 18.19 12.45 14.34
CA THR A 127 17.01 11.66 14.65
C THR A 127 16.64 10.79 13.45
N ARG A 128 16.12 9.59 13.74
CA ARG A 128 15.67 8.63 12.73
C ARG A 128 14.50 7.81 13.28
N ALA A 129 13.80 7.14 12.39
CA ALA A 129 12.88 6.07 12.80
C ALA A 129 13.65 4.94 13.52
N ASN A 130 13.02 4.30 14.49
CA ASN A 130 13.59 3.26 15.34
C ASN A 130 13.60 1.88 14.64
N HIS A 131 14.14 1.86 13.43
CA HIS A 131 14.39 0.68 12.62
C HIS A 131 15.43 1.01 11.54
N TYR A 132 15.90 -0.04 10.88
CA TYR A 132 16.77 0.00 9.71
C TYR A 132 16.09 -0.80 8.60
N ASP A 133 16.13 -0.26 7.38
CA ASP A 133 15.56 -0.91 6.19
C ASP A 133 16.69 -1.39 5.28
N ALA A 134 16.56 -2.56 4.67
CA ALA A 134 17.54 -3.06 3.70
C ALA A 134 17.21 -2.63 2.26
N ASP A 135 18.04 -3.07 1.32
CA ASP A 135 17.76 -2.98 -0.11
C ASP A 135 16.41 -3.64 -0.47
N PRO A 136 15.70 -3.15 -1.51
CA PRO A 136 14.39 -3.68 -1.86
C PRO A 136 14.54 -5.09 -2.45
N VAL A 137 13.63 -5.98 -2.05
CA VAL A 137 13.57 -7.37 -2.53
C VAL A 137 12.20 -7.61 -3.15
N GLU A 138 12.17 -8.17 -4.35
CA GLU A 138 10.93 -8.55 -5.03
C GLU A 138 10.24 -9.70 -4.27
N LEU A 139 8.92 -9.60 -4.11
CA LEU A 139 8.12 -10.61 -3.45
C LEU A 139 7.66 -11.66 -4.45
N PRO A 140 7.80 -12.96 -4.12
CA PRO A 140 7.07 -14.01 -4.81
C PRO A 140 5.56 -13.82 -4.60
N LEU A 141 4.78 -13.83 -5.68
CA LEU A 141 3.33 -13.67 -5.65
C LEU A 141 2.64 -14.96 -6.07
N THR A 142 1.66 -15.39 -5.28
CA THR A 142 0.81 -16.53 -5.64
C THR A 142 -0.54 -16.02 -6.17
N VAL A 143 -0.90 -16.38 -7.41
CA VAL A 143 -2.16 -16.00 -8.09
C VAL A 143 -2.92 -17.22 -8.50
N GLY A 144 -4.15 -17.38 -7.99
CA GLY A 144 -4.96 -18.56 -8.23
C GLY A 144 -4.21 -19.84 -7.87
N SER A 145 -3.91 -20.68 -8.87
CA SER A 145 -3.15 -21.92 -8.73
C SER A 145 -1.65 -21.80 -9.06
N VAL A 146 -1.18 -20.62 -9.47
CA VAL A 146 0.23 -20.38 -9.79
C VAL A 146 0.91 -19.81 -8.56
N GLU A 147 1.89 -20.52 -8.03
CA GLU A 147 2.59 -20.15 -6.79
C GLU A 147 3.95 -19.47 -7.08
N ASP A 148 4.33 -18.55 -6.20
CA ASP A 148 5.68 -17.95 -6.10
C ASP A 148 6.22 -17.34 -7.38
N VAL A 149 5.38 -16.60 -8.10
CA VAL A 149 5.76 -15.89 -9.32
C VAL A 149 6.63 -14.69 -8.98
N LEU A 150 7.79 -14.60 -9.66
CA LEU A 150 8.69 -13.45 -9.66
C LEU A 150 8.69 -12.80 -11.05
N GLY A 151 8.98 -11.51 -11.13
CA GLY A 151 8.90 -10.74 -12.38
C GLY A 151 7.52 -10.12 -12.64
N GLY A 152 6.58 -10.31 -11.72
CA GLY A 152 5.21 -9.81 -11.79
C GLY A 152 4.17 -10.88 -12.02
N ALA A 153 2.98 -10.64 -11.49
CA ALA A 153 1.85 -11.55 -11.62
C ALA A 153 0.75 -10.91 -12.46
N ASP A 154 0.31 -11.64 -13.49
CA ASP A 154 -0.78 -11.21 -14.34
C ASP A 154 -2.11 -11.40 -13.61
N LEU A 155 -2.91 -10.34 -13.63
CA LEU A 155 -4.20 -10.25 -12.98
C LEU A 155 -5.22 -9.76 -13.99
N ILE A 156 -6.47 -10.13 -13.73
CA ILE A 156 -7.63 -9.63 -14.45
C ILE A 156 -8.55 -8.92 -13.45
N ASN A 157 -9.36 -7.98 -13.90
CA ASN A 157 -10.13 -7.10 -13.02
C ASN A 157 -11.36 -7.76 -12.35
N HIS A 158 -11.36 -9.10 -12.23
CA HIS A 158 -12.37 -9.84 -11.49
C HIS A 158 -11.81 -11.18 -10.97
N THR A 159 -12.53 -11.77 -10.02
CA THR A 159 -12.27 -13.14 -9.56
C THR A 159 -13.50 -14.00 -9.78
N ASP A 160 -13.38 -15.13 -10.47
CA ASP A 160 -14.50 -16.05 -10.70
C ASP A 160 -14.07 -17.54 -10.68
N ALA A 161 -14.94 -18.44 -11.17
CA ALA A 161 -14.66 -19.88 -11.16
C ALA A 161 -13.70 -20.35 -12.28
N HIS A 162 -13.35 -19.50 -13.24
CA HIS A 162 -12.46 -19.82 -14.34
C HIS A 162 -10.99 -19.74 -13.92
N SER A 163 -10.18 -20.58 -14.56
CA SER A 163 -8.74 -20.62 -14.29
C SER A 163 -8.07 -19.32 -14.75
N GLY A 164 -7.31 -18.70 -13.86
CA GLY A 164 -6.58 -17.45 -14.15
C GLY A 164 -7.41 -16.18 -13.99
N HIS A 165 -8.72 -16.30 -13.72
CA HIS A 165 -9.57 -15.14 -13.45
C HIS A 165 -9.48 -14.77 -11.97
N VAL A 166 -8.46 -13.99 -11.63
CA VAL A 166 -8.18 -13.57 -10.26
C VAL A 166 -7.68 -12.13 -10.25
N ASN A 167 -8.21 -11.31 -9.34
CA ASN A 167 -7.83 -9.91 -9.13
C ASN A 167 -7.06 -9.69 -7.82
N SER A 168 -6.43 -10.75 -7.32
CA SER A 168 -5.76 -10.75 -6.02
C SER A 168 -4.52 -11.66 -5.99
N VAL A 169 -3.56 -11.31 -5.15
CA VAL A 169 -2.31 -12.04 -4.92
C VAL A 169 -2.18 -12.45 -3.46
N LEU A 170 -1.62 -13.64 -3.20
CA LEU A 170 -1.18 -14.08 -1.89
C LEU A 170 0.33 -13.94 -1.74
N ILE A 171 0.73 -13.42 -0.59
CA ILE A 171 2.11 -13.38 -0.12
C ILE A 171 2.17 -14.26 1.14
N LYS A 172 3.04 -15.27 1.15
CA LYS A 172 3.16 -16.20 2.27
C LYS A 172 4.18 -15.67 3.28
N PRO A 173 4.02 -15.94 4.59
CA PRO A 173 4.96 -15.48 5.61
C PRO A 173 6.40 -16.00 5.42
N GLY A 174 6.58 -17.11 4.69
CA GLY A 174 7.90 -17.67 4.37
C GLY A 174 8.60 -16.99 3.19
N ASP A 175 7.89 -16.15 2.43
CA ASP A 175 8.39 -15.55 1.18
C ASP A 175 9.12 -14.22 1.43
N PHE A 176 9.07 -13.71 2.67
CA PHE A 176 9.73 -12.49 3.07
C PHE A 176 10.32 -12.60 4.47
N ASN A 177 11.37 -11.83 4.74
CA ASN A 177 12.08 -11.85 6.02
C ASN A 177 12.19 -10.43 6.59
N THR A 178 11.43 -10.15 7.63
CA THR A 178 11.41 -8.86 8.32
C THR A 178 11.04 -9.05 9.78
N ASP A 179 11.62 -8.27 10.68
CA ASP A 179 11.31 -8.34 12.13
C ASP A 179 10.17 -7.39 12.50
N LEU A 180 9.93 -6.38 11.67
CA LEU A 180 8.95 -5.32 11.87
C LEU A 180 8.05 -5.18 10.63
N PRO A 181 6.88 -4.53 10.76
CA PRO A 181 6.06 -4.23 9.60
C PRO A 181 6.86 -3.49 8.53
N ALA A 182 6.90 -4.04 7.32
CA ALA A 182 7.73 -3.54 6.21
C ALA A 182 6.84 -2.83 5.16
N PRO A 183 7.18 -1.61 4.71
CA PRO A 183 6.45 -0.93 3.67
C PRO A 183 6.60 -1.67 2.33
N LEU A 184 5.53 -1.68 1.56
CA LEU A 184 5.51 -2.23 0.21
C LEU A 184 5.84 -1.15 -0.82
N ARG A 185 6.58 -1.54 -1.85
CA ARG A 185 6.61 -0.84 -3.12
C ARG A 185 5.72 -1.61 -4.10
N LEU A 186 4.71 -0.95 -4.64
CA LEU A 186 3.81 -1.49 -5.64
C LEU A 186 4.18 -0.91 -7.02
N GLU A 187 4.22 -1.78 -8.02
CA GLU A 187 4.32 -1.44 -9.43
C GLU A 187 3.18 -2.16 -10.17
N LEU A 188 2.24 -1.38 -10.69
CA LEU A 188 1.05 -1.85 -11.41
C LEU A 188 1.16 -1.41 -12.86
N ILE A 189 1.26 -2.37 -13.77
CA ILE A 189 1.48 -2.16 -15.20
C ILE A 189 0.17 -2.43 -15.93
N ASN A 190 -0.28 -1.47 -16.75
CA ASN A 190 -1.44 -1.68 -17.60
C ASN A 190 -1.06 -2.54 -18.80
N THR A 191 -1.58 -3.76 -18.86
CA THR A 191 -1.31 -4.72 -19.95
C THR A 191 -2.52 -4.89 -20.88
N ASN A 192 -3.55 -4.06 -20.71
CA ASN A 192 -4.74 -4.12 -21.55
C ASN A 192 -4.48 -3.45 -22.90
N GLU A 193 -4.60 -4.19 -24.00
CA GLU A 193 -4.34 -3.71 -25.35
C GLU A 193 -5.23 -2.51 -25.68
N ALA A 194 -4.61 -1.38 -26.04
CA ALA A 194 -5.27 -0.11 -26.36
C ALA A 194 -6.19 0.47 -25.25
N GLY A 195 -6.32 -0.18 -24.09
CA GLY A 195 -7.10 0.30 -22.96
C GLY A 195 -6.29 1.20 -22.05
N VAL A 196 -6.96 2.05 -21.26
CA VAL A 196 -6.30 2.87 -20.24
C VAL A 196 -6.70 2.49 -18.82
N LEU A 197 -5.77 2.66 -17.89
CA LEU A 197 -6.04 2.57 -16.46
C LEU A 197 -6.25 4.00 -15.94
N HIS A 198 -7.49 4.28 -15.51
CA HIS A 198 -7.90 5.53 -14.89
C HIS A 198 -7.65 5.45 -13.38
N ASP A 199 -8.61 4.90 -12.62
CA ASP A 199 -8.46 4.72 -11.17
C ASP A 199 -8.00 3.31 -10.81
N ALA A 200 -7.34 3.21 -9.65
CA ALA A 200 -7.00 1.93 -9.04
C ALA A 200 -7.38 1.91 -7.54
N PHE A 201 -8.01 0.81 -7.12
CA PHE A 201 -8.35 0.54 -5.73
C PHE A 201 -7.59 -0.69 -5.25
N VAL A 202 -6.79 -0.51 -4.20
CA VAL A 202 -5.93 -1.54 -3.64
C VAL A 202 -6.27 -1.75 -2.17
N GLY A 203 -6.46 -3.01 -1.79
CA GLY A 203 -6.73 -3.38 -0.41
C GLY A 203 -5.92 -4.59 -0.02
N ILE A 204 -5.25 -4.56 1.14
CA ILE A 204 -4.51 -5.70 1.65
C ILE A 204 -5.16 -6.21 2.94
N TYR A 205 -5.29 -7.53 3.00
CA TYR A 205 -5.80 -8.27 4.14
C TYR A 205 -4.68 -9.08 4.77
N HIS A 206 -4.57 -9.03 6.09
CA HIS A 206 -3.59 -9.80 6.86
C HIS A 206 -4.28 -10.80 7.76
N HIS A 207 -3.86 -12.07 7.70
CA HIS A 207 -4.37 -13.09 8.61
C HIS A 207 -3.33 -14.16 8.87
N PRO A 208 -3.22 -14.69 10.10
CA PRO A 208 -2.26 -15.75 10.41
C PRO A 208 -2.51 -17.06 9.64
N GLU A 209 -3.76 -17.32 9.24
CA GLU A 209 -4.17 -18.62 8.67
C GLU A 209 -5.10 -18.54 7.44
N ALA A 210 -5.63 -17.37 7.08
CA ALA A 210 -6.73 -17.28 6.13
C ALA A 210 -6.19 -17.04 4.72
N LEU A 211 -6.25 -18.09 3.92
CA LEU A 211 -5.76 -18.06 2.55
C LEU A 211 -6.87 -17.68 1.56
N ALA A 212 -8.13 -17.98 1.84
CA ALA A 212 -9.18 -17.95 0.82
C ALA A 212 -9.73 -16.54 0.51
N GLU A 213 -9.62 -16.12 -0.75
CA GLU A 213 -10.15 -14.85 -1.28
C GLU A 213 -11.67 -14.85 -1.49
N ARG A 214 -12.27 -16.01 -1.80
CA ARG A 214 -13.72 -16.17 -2.10
C ARG A 214 -14.65 -15.65 -1.01
N LYS A 215 -14.16 -15.45 0.21
CA LYS A 215 -14.96 -14.91 1.31
C LYS A 215 -15.31 -13.44 1.15
N LEU A 216 -14.61 -12.72 0.27
CA LEU A 216 -14.76 -11.27 0.06
C LEU A 216 -15.55 -10.93 -1.21
N PHE A 217 -16.04 -11.94 -1.94
CA PHE A 217 -16.87 -11.74 -3.14
C PHE A 217 -18.26 -12.31 -2.90
N CYS A 218 -19.27 -11.50 -3.18
CA CYS A 218 -20.65 -11.93 -3.31
C CYS A 218 -21.04 -11.85 -4.79
N TYR A 219 -21.16 -13.02 -5.43
CA TYR A 219 -21.61 -13.10 -6.80
C TYR A 219 -23.14 -13.02 -6.90
N ALA A 220 -23.66 -12.73 -8.08
CA ALA A 220 -25.10 -12.73 -8.36
C ALA A 220 -25.85 -13.98 -7.84
N GLY A 221 -25.21 -15.15 -7.89
CA GLY A 221 -25.80 -16.41 -7.40
C GLY A 221 -25.77 -16.61 -5.88
N ASP A 222 -24.94 -15.86 -5.15
CA ASP A 222 -24.83 -15.93 -3.69
C ASP A 222 -25.77 -14.94 -2.99
N PHE A 223 -26.30 -13.97 -3.73
CA PHE A 223 -27.18 -12.93 -3.22
C PHE A 223 -28.64 -13.41 -3.23
N SER A 224 -29.33 -13.23 -2.10
CA SER A 224 -30.76 -13.50 -1.99
C SER A 224 -31.57 -12.27 -2.40
N GLY A 225 -32.67 -12.46 -3.12
CA GLY A 225 -33.46 -11.37 -3.72
C GLY A 225 -33.14 -11.20 -5.21
N GLY A 226 -34.01 -10.51 -5.94
CA GLY A 226 -33.86 -10.33 -7.40
C GLY A 226 -34.03 -11.60 -8.24
N THR A 227 -33.60 -11.52 -9.50
CA THR A 227 -33.56 -12.62 -10.46
C THR A 227 -32.17 -12.71 -11.08
N ALA A 228 -31.48 -13.82 -10.88
CA ALA A 228 -30.18 -14.07 -11.51
C ALA A 228 -30.37 -14.48 -12.99
N LEU A 229 -29.66 -13.80 -13.89
CA LEU A 229 -29.71 -13.98 -15.33
C LEU A 229 -28.32 -14.33 -15.86
N SER A 230 -28.24 -15.29 -16.78
CA SER A 230 -26.98 -15.74 -17.37
C SER A 230 -26.55 -14.89 -18.56
N VAL A 231 -25.29 -14.45 -18.55
CA VAL A 231 -24.64 -13.66 -19.60
C VAL A 231 -23.15 -13.98 -19.65
N PRO A 232 -22.50 -14.04 -20.83
CA PRO A 232 -21.06 -14.34 -20.91
C PRO A 232 -20.16 -13.30 -20.22
N ASP A 233 -20.54 -12.02 -20.28
CA ASP A 233 -19.68 -10.90 -19.87
C ASP A 233 -19.93 -10.42 -18.42
N GLY A 234 -20.60 -11.26 -17.62
CA GLY A 234 -20.80 -11.04 -16.18
C GLY A 234 -19.81 -11.86 -15.37
N VAL A 235 -19.47 -11.41 -14.16
CA VAL A 235 -18.65 -12.20 -13.22
C VAL A 235 -19.37 -13.51 -12.91
N ASN A 236 -18.69 -14.66 -13.09
CA ASN A 236 -19.32 -15.99 -13.04
C ASN A 236 -20.50 -16.16 -14.02
N GLU A 237 -20.42 -15.51 -15.19
CA GLU A 237 -21.38 -15.58 -16.29
C GLU A 237 -22.82 -15.22 -15.91
N ARG A 238 -23.00 -14.36 -14.90
CA ARG A 238 -24.32 -13.98 -14.38
C ARG A 238 -24.35 -12.54 -13.89
N TYR A 239 -25.51 -11.92 -13.96
CA TYR A 239 -25.85 -10.74 -13.17
C TYR A 239 -27.17 -10.97 -12.42
N LEU A 240 -27.41 -10.18 -11.39
CA LEU A 240 -28.64 -10.12 -10.64
C LEU A 240 -29.43 -8.88 -11.04
N ARG A 241 -30.68 -9.10 -11.49
CA ARG A 241 -31.65 -8.02 -11.72
C ARG A 241 -32.53 -7.85 -10.50
N VAL A 242 -32.59 -6.64 -9.95
CA VAL A 242 -33.56 -6.29 -8.90
C VAL A 242 -34.42 -5.13 -9.37
N THR A 243 -35.74 -5.29 -9.26
CA THR A 243 -36.72 -4.25 -9.59
C THR A 243 -37.62 -3.98 -8.40
N TRP A 244 -37.85 -2.71 -8.07
CA TRP A 244 -38.77 -2.27 -7.03
C TRP A 244 -39.48 -0.98 -7.45
N SER A 245 -40.54 -0.57 -6.73
CA SER A 245 -41.32 0.63 -7.07
C SER A 245 -41.62 1.53 -5.87
N GLU A 246 -41.29 1.06 -4.67
CA GLU A 246 -41.49 1.82 -3.44
C GLU A 246 -40.50 2.98 -3.36
N THR A 247 -41.02 4.18 -3.04
CA THR A 247 -40.24 5.41 -2.86
C THR A 247 -39.69 5.60 -1.44
N GLU A 248 -39.78 4.56 -0.60
CA GLU A 248 -39.15 4.48 0.71
C GLU A 248 -38.00 3.46 0.67
N TRP A 249 -37.08 3.53 1.64
CA TRP A 249 -35.98 2.57 1.75
C TRP A 249 -36.48 1.12 1.76
N LYS A 250 -36.20 0.40 0.68
CA LYS A 250 -36.63 -0.98 0.47
C LYS A 250 -35.44 -1.94 0.53
N PRO A 251 -35.50 -3.06 1.29
CA PRO A 251 -34.51 -4.11 1.16
C PRO A 251 -34.65 -4.77 -0.22
N LEU A 252 -33.59 -4.69 -1.02
CA LEU A 252 -33.49 -5.27 -2.35
C LEU A 252 -33.09 -6.75 -2.30
N GLY A 253 -32.41 -7.12 -1.22
CA GLY A 253 -31.95 -8.48 -0.97
C GLY A 253 -30.77 -8.50 -0.01
N GLY A 254 -30.17 -9.66 0.21
CA GLY A 254 -29.06 -9.79 1.14
C GLY A 254 -28.16 -10.99 0.95
N TRP A 255 -27.03 -10.95 1.63
CA TRP A 255 -25.98 -11.96 1.60
C TRP A 255 -25.73 -12.50 3.00
N TYR A 256 -25.78 -13.83 3.13
CA TYR A 256 -25.57 -14.53 4.39
C TYR A 256 -24.08 -14.72 4.69
N PHE A 257 -23.67 -14.27 5.87
CA PHE A 257 -22.37 -14.53 6.46
C PHE A 257 -22.46 -15.64 7.49
N ASP A 258 -21.93 -16.82 7.13
CA ASP A 258 -21.75 -17.89 8.09
C ASP A 258 -20.76 -17.49 9.20
N SER A 259 -20.83 -18.21 10.33
CA SER A 259 -19.97 -17.96 11.47
C SER A 259 -18.47 -18.07 11.17
N ASP A 260 -18.04 -18.87 10.20
CA ASP A 260 -16.62 -19.01 9.85
C ASP A 260 -16.12 -17.79 9.05
N ARG A 261 -16.95 -17.22 8.18
CA ARG A 261 -16.70 -15.96 7.48
C ARG A 261 -16.66 -14.81 8.49
N VAL A 262 -17.64 -14.69 9.38
CA VAL A 262 -17.65 -13.64 10.42
C VAL A 262 -16.39 -13.72 11.30
N LYS A 263 -15.97 -14.94 11.68
CA LYS A 263 -14.73 -15.14 12.45
C LYS A 263 -13.48 -14.63 11.71
N LYS A 264 -13.37 -14.89 10.40
CA LYS A 264 -12.22 -14.50 9.57
C LYS A 264 -12.22 -13.02 9.20
N MET A 265 -13.39 -12.40 9.12
CA MET A 265 -13.51 -10.95 8.93
C MET A 265 -13.18 -10.18 10.21
N ALA A 266 -13.29 -10.81 11.39
CA ALA A 266 -12.68 -10.41 12.67
C ALA A 266 -12.92 -8.97 13.15
N GLY A 267 -13.92 -8.27 12.60
CA GLY A 267 -14.21 -6.87 12.89
C GLY A 267 -13.26 -5.91 12.17
N LEU A 268 -12.56 -6.39 11.15
CA LEU A 268 -11.74 -5.57 10.27
C LEU A 268 -12.62 -4.71 9.37
N SER A 269 -12.05 -3.60 8.92
CA SER A 269 -12.72 -2.66 8.03
C SER A 269 -12.57 -3.06 6.56
N PHE A 270 -13.68 -3.01 5.82
CA PHE A 270 -13.72 -3.28 4.39
C PHE A 270 -14.50 -2.17 3.69
N ARG A 271 -14.10 -1.82 2.47
CA ARG A 271 -14.88 -0.97 1.55
C ARG A 271 -15.69 -1.88 0.62
N PRO A 272 -17.02 -1.91 0.74
CA PRO A 272 -17.84 -2.64 -0.22
C PRO A 272 -17.87 -1.89 -1.56
N VAL A 273 -17.69 -2.63 -2.65
CA VAL A 273 -17.71 -2.14 -4.03
C VAL A 273 -18.72 -2.97 -4.80
N LEU A 274 -19.82 -2.35 -5.21
CA LEU A 274 -20.85 -2.99 -6.04
C LEU A 274 -20.59 -2.65 -7.50
N ARG A 275 -20.35 -3.65 -8.33
CA ARG A 275 -20.15 -3.50 -9.76
C ARG A 275 -21.49 -3.68 -10.48
N PHE A 276 -21.88 -2.71 -11.29
CA PHE A 276 -23.03 -2.86 -12.15
C PHE A 276 -22.66 -3.63 -13.41
N TYR A 277 -23.56 -4.52 -13.83
CA TYR A 277 -23.49 -5.14 -15.15
C TYR A 277 -24.08 -4.20 -16.21
N ASN A 278 -25.22 -3.57 -15.90
CA ASN A 278 -25.75 -2.46 -16.69
C ASN A 278 -25.78 -1.21 -15.81
N MET A 279 -25.10 -0.16 -16.25
CA MET A 279 -25.06 1.13 -15.54
C MET A 279 -26.48 1.70 -15.37
N PRO A 280 -26.92 2.00 -14.14
CA PRO A 280 -28.24 2.59 -13.91
C PRO A 280 -28.30 4.00 -14.51
N ALA A 281 -29.31 4.28 -15.35
CA ALA A 281 -29.51 5.61 -15.94
C ALA A 281 -30.34 6.57 -15.04
N ASN A 282 -30.48 6.23 -13.76
CA ASN A 282 -31.39 6.92 -12.84
C ASN A 282 -30.66 8.07 -12.11
N GLU A 283 -31.22 9.29 -12.16
CA GLU A 283 -30.61 10.50 -11.57
C GLU A 283 -30.97 10.73 -10.07
N ASP A 284 -31.84 9.90 -9.49
CA ASP A 284 -32.31 9.99 -8.10
C ASP A 284 -32.22 8.63 -7.37
N LEU A 285 -31.27 7.79 -7.77
CA LEU A 285 -31.06 6.47 -7.15
C LEU A 285 -30.07 6.56 -5.98
N TYR A 286 -30.48 6.04 -4.83
CA TYR A 286 -29.64 5.91 -3.65
C TYR A 286 -29.59 4.46 -3.17
N LEU A 287 -28.40 4.01 -2.78
CA LEU A 287 -28.16 2.69 -2.22
C LEU A 287 -27.53 2.80 -0.83
N ARG A 288 -27.75 1.79 0.01
CA ARG A 288 -27.00 1.61 1.27
C ARG A 288 -26.92 0.15 1.67
N LEU A 289 -25.97 -0.16 2.54
CA LEU A 289 -25.79 -1.49 3.10
C LEU A 289 -26.11 -1.48 4.59
N ASN A 290 -26.83 -2.49 5.07
CA ASN A 290 -27.15 -2.67 6.48
C ASN A 290 -26.70 -4.05 6.96
N ILE A 291 -26.24 -4.15 8.21
CA ILE A 291 -25.89 -5.43 8.85
C ILE A 291 -26.97 -5.80 9.85
N GLN A 292 -27.46 -7.03 9.75
CA GLN A 292 -28.54 -7.56 10.58
C GLN A 292 -28.18 -8.92 11.17
N SER A 293 -28.89 -9.29 12.23
CA SER A 293 -28.92 -10.64 12.76
C SER A 293 -30.37 -11.05 12.94
N GLY A 294 -30.86 -11.90 12.02
CA GLY A 294 -32.29 -12.13 11.89
C GLY A 294 -33.02 -10.82 11.58
N LEU A 295 -34.04 -10.48 12.38
CA LEU A 295 -34.82 -9.23 12.22
C LEU A 295 -34.20 -8.02 12.93
N LYS A 296 -33.10 -8.20 13.66
CA LYS A 296 -32.48 -7.11 14.43
C LYS A 296 -31.40 -6.43 13.60
N MET A 297 -31.61 -5.15 13.31
CA MET A 297 -30.58 -4.30 12.73
C MET A 297 -29.45 -4.09 13.75
N LEU A 298 -28.23 -4.45 13.36
CA LEU A 298 -27.03 -4.25 14.17
C LEU A 298 -26.31 -2.97 13.79
N TRP A 299 -26.33 -2.64 12.49
CA TRP A 299 -25.71 -1.45 11.95
C TRP A 299 -26.43 -1.01 10.67
N GLU A 300 -26.57 0.31 10.52
CA GLU A 300 -27.20 0.96 9.39
C GLU A 300 -26.15 1.82 8.68
N GLY A 301 -25.99 1.62 7.37
CA GLY A 301 -25.02 2.36 6.57
C GLY A 301 -25.53 3.70 6.10
N GLU A 302 -24.58 4.58 5.77
CA GLU A 302 -24.90 5.86 5.14
C GLU A 302 -25.42 5.65 3.71
N SER A 303 -26.29 6.55 3.27
CA SER A 303 -26.82 6.55 1.90
C SER A 303 -25.76 7.01 0.92
N VAL A 304 -25.66 6.30 -0.20
CA VAL A 304 -24.76 6.62 -1.31
C VAL A 304 -25.59 6.93 -2.54
N TYR A 305 -25.34 8.08 -3.16
CA TYR A 305 -25.90 8.42 -4.45
C TYR A 305 -25.26 7.55 -5.54
N VAL A 306 -26.07 6.97 -6.41
CA VAL A 306 -25.60 6.21 -7.57
C VAL A 306 -25.47 7.15 -8.74
N ASP A 307 -24.23 7.49 -9.07
CA ASP A 307 -23.94 8.35 -10.21
C ASP A 307 -24.19 7.57 -11.52
N PRO A 308 -25.06 8.07 -12.43
CA PRO A 308 -25.36 7.40 -13.69
C PRO A 308 -24.19 7.36 -14.66
N ASP A 309 -23.10 8.08 -14.39
CA ASP A 309 -21.86 8.04 -15.19
C ASP A 309 -20.82 7.04 -14.64
N TYR A 310 -21.17 6.22 -13.63
CA TYR A 310 -20.28 5.24 -13.01
C TYR A 310 -20.84 3.81 -13.08
N GLY A 311 -20.03 2.88 -13.62
CA GLY A 311 -20.34 1.44 -13.65
C GLY A 311 -20.23 0.72 -12.31
N TYR A 312 -20.06 1.45 -11.21
CA TYR A 312 -19.87 0.89 -9.87
C TYR A 312 -20.29 1.86 -8.76
N VAL A 313 -20.47 1.35 -7.54
CA VAL A 313 -20.73 2.14 -6.33
C VAL A 313 -19.73 1.77 -5.23
N LEU A 314 -19.06 2.77 -4.68
CA LEU A 314 -18.23 2.63 -3.49
C LEU A 314 -19.04 2.96 -2.24
N PHE A 315 -19.30 1.96 -1.41
CA PHE A 315 -19.94 2.20 -0.12
C PHE A 315 -18.93 2.72 0.92
N PRO A 316 -19.39 3.45 1.95
CA PRO A 316 -18.59 3.76 3.11
C PRO A 316 -17.97 2.50 3.73
N PRO A 317 -16.79 2.60 4.35
CA PRO A 317 -16.17 1.49 5.06
C PRO A 317 -17.10 0.87 6.11
N ILE A 318 -17.17 -0.45 6.15
CA ILE A 318 -17.95 -1.20 7.13
C ILE A 318 -17.07 -2.20 7.87
N GLN A 319 -17.33 -2.39 9.15
CA GLN A 319 -16.68 -3.41 9.96
C GLN A 319 -17.56 -4.67 10.02
N ILE A 320 -16.98 -5.84 9.76
CA ILE A 320 -17.71 -7.11 9.80
C ILE A 320 -17.03 -8.07 10.80
N PRO A 321 -17.68 -8.40 11.93
CA PRO A 321 -18.89 -7.76 12.47
C PRO A 321 -18.65 -6.28 12.88
N PRO A 322 -19.68 -5.50 13.26
CA PRO A 322 -19.57 -4.06 13.58
C PRO A 322 -18.70 -3.67 14.79
N ASN A 323 -17.87 -4.58 15.28
CA ASN A 323 -16.81 -4.36 16.26
C ASN A 323 -15.87 -5.57 16.28
N LYS A 324 -14.70 -5.44 16.92
CA LYS A 324 -13.77 -6.55 17.15
C LYS A 324 -14.38 -7.61 18.06
N LEU A 325 -14.14 -8.86 17.71
CA LEU A 325 -14.52 -10.02 18.52
C LEU A 325 -13.36 -10.46 19.40
N LEU A 326 -13.65 -10.88 20.63
CA LEU A 326 -12.67 -11.56 21.49
C LEU A 326 -12.29 -12.96 20.95
N ASN A 327 -13.12 -13.53 20.08
CA ASN A 327 -12.94 -14.85 19.47
C ASN A 327 -12.75 -16.03 20.46
N GLU A 328 -13.22 -15.88 21.71
CA GLU A 328 -13.23 -16.96 22.71
C GLU A 328 -14.23 -18.08 22.36
N THR A 329 -15.31 -17.73 21.67
CA THR A 329 -16.35 -18.65 21.16
C THR A 329 -16.66 -18.36 19.70
N GLN A 330 -17.28 -19.32 19.01
CA GLN A 330 -17.70 -19.13 17.63
C GLN A 330 -18.66 -17.93 17.51
N PRO A 331 -18.44 -16.97 16.60
CA PRO A 331 -19.33 -15.83 16.45
C PRO A 331 -20.66 -16.23 15.80
N HIS A 332 -21.70 -15.45 16.10
CA HIS A 332 -23.01 -15.60 15.49
C HIS A 332 -22.96 -15.21 14.01
N PRO A 333 -23.70 -15.90 13.12
CA PRO A 333 -23.81 -15.49 11.71
C PRO A 333 -24.48 -14.11 11.57
N LEU A 334 -24.21 -13.45 10.45
CA LEU A 334 -24.72 -12.11 10.13
C LEU A 334 -25.33 -12.09 8.73
N ASP A 335 -26.21 -11.14 8.49
CA ASP A 335 -26.78 -10.87 7.17
C ASP A 335 -26.44 -9.45 6.73
N LEU A 336 -25.94 -9.31 5.51
CA LEU A 336 -25.75 -8.01 4.87
C LEU A 336 -26.90 -7.76 3.90
N PHE A 337 -27.62 -6.65 4.04
CA PHE A 337 -28.72 -6.29 3.14
C PHE A 337 -28.39 -5.06 2.32
N LEU A 338 -28.68 -5.13 1.01
CA LEU A 338 -28.71 -3.97 0.13
C LEU A 338 -30.09 -3.32 0.21
N TYR A 339 -30.11 -2.01 0.40
CA TYR A 339 -31.32 -1.20 0.38
C TYR A 339 -31.26 -0.21 -0.78
N GLY A 340 -32.41 0.03 -1.40
CA GLY A 340 -32.59 1.03 -2.46
C GLY A 340 -33.64 2.06 -2.09
N LEU A 341 -33.43 3.28 -2.59
CA LEU A 341 -34.34 4.42 -2.49
C LEU A 341 -34.32 5.18 -3.81
N HIS A 342 -35.50 5.63 -4.25
CA HIS A 342 -35.69 6.63 -5.28
C HIS A 342 -36.90 7.49 -4.92
N GLU A 343 -36.99 8.71 -5.46
CA GLU A 343 -38.05 9.66 -5.10
C GLU A 343 -39.21 9.67 -6.10
N THR A 344 -39.00 9.06 -7.27
CA THR A 344 -39.99 9.04 -8.36
C THR A 344 -40.95 7.85 -8.25
N ASP A 345 -42.24 8.06 -8.52
CA ASP A 345 -43.27 7.00 -8.57
C ASP A 345 -43.17 6.18 -9.89
N ALA A 346 -42.06 5.47 -10.06
CA ALA A 346 -41.76 4.59 -11.18
C ALA A 346 -41.03 3.32 -10.69
N ALA A 347 -41.01 2.28 -11.51
CA ALA A 347 -40.24 1.08 -11.18
C ALA A 347 -38.76 1.27 -11.53
N TYR A 348 -37.88 1.11 -10.54
CA TYR A 348 -36.43 1.21 -10.70
C TYR A 348 -35.85 -0.18 -10.83
N THR A 349 -34.82 -0.32 -11.66
CA THR A 349 -34.12 -1.59 -11.88
C THR A 349 -32.63 -1.37 -11.79
N ILE A 350 -31.94 -2.23 -11.04
CA ILE A 350 -30.48 -2.32 -11.03
C ILE A 350 -30.07 -3.72 -11.48
N ASP A 351 -28.99 -3.76 -12.26
CA ASP A 351 -28.35 -4.99 -12.71
C ASP A 351 -26.90 -4.97 -12.21
N PHE A 352 -26.57 -5.83 -11.26
CA PHE A 352 -25.21 -5.95 -10.71
C PHE A 352 -24.77 -7.40 -10.69
N ASP A 353 -23.48 -7.68 -10.72
CA ASP A 353 -22.99 -9.06 -10.78
C ASP A 353 -22.04 -9.44 -9.65
N CYS A 354 -21.36 -8.47 -9.06
CA CYS A 354 -20.45 -8.68 -7.96
C CYS A 354 -20.52 -7.56 -6.92
N LEU A 355 -20.58 -7.94 -5.65
CA LEU A 355 -20.26 -7.08 -4.51
C LEU A 355 -18.96 -7.56 -3.88
N THR A 356 -17.91 -6.75 -4.01
CA THR A 356 -16.56 -7.05 -3.52
C THR A 356 -16.28 -6.30 -2.22
N PHE A 357 -15.67 -6.97 -1.25
CA PHE A 357 -15.21 -6.38 0.01
C PHE A 357 -13.71 -6.10 -0.05
N LEU A 358 -13.35 -4.86 -0.41
CA LEU A 358 -11.96 -4.44 -0.48
C LEU A 358 -11.40 -4.19 0.95
N PRO A 359 -10.36 -4.92 1.39
CA PRO A 359 -9.77 -4.72 2.72
C PRO A 359 -9.17 -3.31 2.89
N LEU A 360 -9.26 -2.74 4.09
CA LEU A 360 -8.72 -1.42 4.41
C LEU A 360 -7.65 -1.45 5.52
N GLU A 361 -6.97 -2.57 5.71
CA GLU A 361 -5.97 -2.75 6.77
C GLU A 361 -4.60 -3.20 6.25
N PRO A 362 -3.81 -2.33 5.58
CA PRO A 362 -4.17 -1.03 5.00
C PRO A 362 -4.86 -1.13 3.62
N GLY A 363 -5.41 -0.01 3.14
CA GLY A 363 -5.91 0.13 1.77
C GLY A 363 -5.53 1.48 1.18
N ALA A 364 -5.38 1.53 -0.14
CA ALA A 364 -5.00 2.72 -0.89
C ALA A 364 -5.81 2.83 -2.19
N ASN A 365 -6.26 4.04 -2.50
CA ASN A 365 -6.92 4.38 -3.76
C ASN A 365 -6.02 5.35 -4.54
N PHE A 366 -6.00 5.22 -5.85
CA PHE A 366 -5.28 6.09 -6.76
C PHE A 366 -6.29 6.67 -7.73
N LEU A 367 -6.59 7.96 -7.58
CA LEU A 367 -7.57 8.66 -8.40
C LEU A 367 -6.86 9.42 -9.51
N ALA A 368 -7.14 9.09 -10.77
CA ALA A 368 -6.44 9.66 -11.91
C ALA A 368 -6.83 11.11 -12.16
N PHE A 369 -5.84 11.86 -12.63
CA PHE A 369 -6.06 13.04 -13.48
C PHE A 369 -5.32 12.92 -14.82
N TYR A 370 -4.45 11.91 -14.96
CA TYR A 370 -3.90 11.44 -16.23
C TYR A 370 -4.06 9.92 -16.34
N GLU A 371 -4.44 9.47 -17.53
CA GLU A 371 -4.62 8.06 -17.88
C GLU A 371 -3.31 7.32 -18.05
N ILE A 372 -3.21 6.10 -17.54
CA ILE A 372 -2.08 5.20 -17.80
C ILE A 372 -2.41 4.32 -19.00
N TYR A 373 -1.78 4.61 -20.13
CA TYR A 373 -1.86 3.83 -21.36
C TYR A 373 -1.19 2.45 -21.21
N GLU A 374 -1.40 1.59 -22.21
CA GLU A 374 -0.73 0.30 -22.36
C GLU A 374 0.80 0.42 -22.13
N ASP A 375 1.33 -0.56 -21.39
CA ASP A 375 2.71 -0.64 -20.88
C ASP A 375 3.13 0.48 -19.91
N GLY A 376 2.24 1.43 -19.62
CA GLY A 376 2.44 2.41 -18.57
C GLY A 376 2.36 1.76 -17.19
N ARG A 377 3.04 2.38 -16.21
CA ARG A 377 3.12 1.85 -14.84
C ARG A 377 2.73 2.89 -13.81
N LEU A 378 1.96 2.47 -12.81
CA LEU A 378 1.72 3.18 -11.56
C LEU A 378 2.69 2.64 -10.50
N LEU A 379 3.41 3.53 -9.83
CA LEU A 379 4.37 3.22 -8.78
C LEU A 379 3.90 3.83 -7.45
N ASP A 380 3.86 3.01 -6.39
CA ASP A 380 3.64 3.46 -5.00
C ASP A 380 4.79 2.96 -4.12
N GLU A 381 5.72 3.85 -3.75
CA GLU A 381 6.88 3.55 -2.90
C GLU A 381 6.63 4.07 -1.47
N ASN A 382 6.08 3.19 -0.63
CA ASN A 382 5.69 3.54 0.74
C ASN A 382 6.89 3.79 1.66
N PHE A 383 8.10 3.32 1.32
CA PHE A 383 9.31 3.65 2.09
C PHE A 383 9.67 5.14 1.98
N LEU A 384 9.51 5.74 0.79
CA LEU A 384 9.80 7.15 0.53
C LEU A 384 8.56 8.05 0.59
N ASN A 385 7.37 7.45 0.80
CA ASN A 385 6.08 8.13 0.70
C ASN A 385 5.89 8.85 -0.65
N ARG A 386 6.24 8.15 -1.74
CA ARG A 386 6.13 8.67 -3.11
C ARG A 386 5.20 7.81 -3.93
N HIS A 387 4.45 8.45 -4.81
CA HIS A 387 3.67 7.80 -5.84
C HIS A 387 3.86 8.54 -7.16
N THR A 388 4.10 7.80 -8.23
CA THR A 388 4.35 8.33 -9.56
C THR A 388 3.80 7.38 -10.61
N ALA A 389 3.73 7.83 -11.85
CA ALA A 389 3.42 7.01 -13.00
C ALA A 389 4.43 7.27 -14.11
N ASN A 390 4.70 6.24 -14.91
CA ASN A 390 5.54 6.36 -16.08
C ASN A 390 4.77 5.98 -17.33
N PHE A 391 4.96 6.77 -18.40
CA PHE A 391 4.38 6.50 -19.70
C PHE A 391 5.38 5.76 -20.60
N SER A 392 4.91 4.69 -21.23
CA SER A 392 5.71 3.67 -21.92
C SER A 392 6.61 4.17 -23.05
N SER A 393 6.31 5.31 -23.67
CA SER A 393 7.07 5.81 -24.83
C SER A 393 8.42 6.44 -24.47
N ASN A 394 8.54 7.09 -23.31
CA ASN A 394 9.75 7.81 -22.91
C ASN A 394 10.27 7.47 -21.49
N ASP A 395 9.56 6.61 -20.75
CA ASP A 395 9.81 6.31 -19.33
C ASP A 395 9.89 7.58 -18.45
N GLU A 396 9.18 8.62 -18.86
CA GLU A 396 9.08 9.88 -18.13
C GLU A 396 8.24 9.69 -16.87
N GLU A 397 8.81 10.04 -15.72
CA GLU A 397 8.13 10.00 -14.43
C GLU A 397 7.28 11.26 -14.23
N ILE A 398 6.00 11.06 -13.93
CA ILE A 398 5.06 12.13 -13.58
C ILE A 398 4.25 11.75 -12.34
N VAL A 399 3.62 12.72 -11.69
CA VAL A 399 2.49 12.44 -10.81
C VAL A 399 1.24 12.43 -11.68
N ALA A 400 0.55 11.28 -11.76
CA ALA A 400 -0.68 11.11 -12.56
C ALA A 400 -1.94 10.88 -11.71
N HIS A 401 -1.76 10.55 -10.43
CA HIS A 401 -2.83 10.14 -9.53
C HIS A 401 -2.75 10.86 -8.20
N ILE A 402 -3.90 11.03 -7.55
CA ILE A 402 -3.99 11.37 -6.14
C ILE A 402 -4.08 10.08 -5.34
N ARG A 403 -3.05 9.80 -4.52
CA ARG A 403 -3.07 8.68 -3.58
C ARG A 403 -3.89 9.03 -2.33
N GLN A 404 -4.88 8.19 -2.01
CA GLN A 404 -5.68 8.26 -0.79
C GLN A 404 -5.53 6.96 0.02
N GLY A 405 -5.51 7.04 1.35
CA GLY A 405 -5.42 5.87 2.22
C GLY A 405 -4.05 5.66 2.87
N ALA A 406 -3.90 4.55 3.60
CA ALA A 406 -2.72 4.29 4.42
C ALA A 406 -1.59 3.65 3.59
N PRO A 407 -0.32 3.75 4.03
CA PRO A 407 0.78 3.06 3.37
C PRO A 407 0.57 1.55 3.33
N LEU A 408 0.80 0.91 2.18
CA LEU A 408 0.69 -0.54 2.06
C LEU A 408 1.86 -1.19 2.81
N THR A 409 1.59 -2.19 3.66
CA THR A 409 2.60 -2.79 4.56
C THR A 409 2.45 -4.30 4.67
N LEU A 410 3.55 -4.98 5.00
CA LEU A 410 3.59 -6.38 5.36
C LEU A 410 3.86 -6.55 6.85
N PHE A 411 3.01 -7.32 7.54
CA PHE A 411 3.27 -7.80 8.89
C PHE A 411 4.01 -9.15 8.91
N PRO A 412 5.08 -9.32 9.72
CA PRO A 412 5.77 -10.59 9.84
C PRO A 412 4.87 -11.71 10.39
N GLY A 413 5.08 -12.93 9.92
CA GLY A 413 4.36 -14.13 10.39
C GLY A 413 2.89 -14.24 9.97
N HIS A 414 2.41 -13.36 9.09
CA HIS A 414 1.04 -13.40 8.56
C HIS A 414 1.03 -13.81 7.09
N TYR A 415 -0.10 -14.29 6.59
CA TYR A 415 -0.42 -14.29 5.17
C TYR A 415 -1.04 -12.96 4.78
N HIS A 416 -0.76 -12.52 3.55
CA HIS A 416 -1.21 -11.23 3.05
C HIS A 416 -1.88 -11.45 1.72
N ARG A 417 -3.13 -11.02 1.62
CA ARG A 417 -3.92 -11.10 0.40
C ARG A 417 -4.18 -9.69 -0.09
N LEU A 418 -3.57 -9.31 -1.20
CA LEU A 418 -3.75 -7.98 -1.80
C LEU A 418 -4.70 -8.08 -2.98
N PHE A 419 -5.71 -7.23 -2.99
CA PHE A 419 -6.72 -7.11 -4.04
C PHE A 419 -6.47 -5.84 -4.83
N VAL A 420 -6.67 -5.93 -6.14
CA VAL A 420 -6.62 -4.78 -7.05
C VAL A 420 -7.90 -4.76 -7.87
N MET A 421 -8.51 -3.58 -7.95
CA MET A 421 -9.59 -3.28 -8.90
C MET A 421 -9.20 -2.02 -9.65
N VAL A 422 -9.38 -2.02 -10.96
CA VAL A 422 -9.06 -0.89 -11.83
C VAL A 422 -10.32 -0.41 -12.54
N VAL A 423 -10.31 0.87 -12.89
CA VAL A 423 -11.38 1.55 -13.62
C VAL A 423 -10.80 2.13 -14.89
N ASP A 424 -11.64 2.24 -15.92
CA ASP A 424 -11.28 2.82 -17.20
C ASP A 424 -11.72 4.28 -17.35
N GLU A 425 -11.46 4.85 -18.52
CA GLU A 425 -11.81 6.23 -18.84
C GLU A 425 -13.32 6.52 -18.88
N ASN A 426 -14.16 5.49 -18.92
CA ASN A 426 -15.62 5.59 -18.91
C ASN A 426 -16.20 5.31 -17.52
N ASN A 427 -15.36 5.28 -16.48
CA ASN A 427 -15.72 4.91 -15.11
C ASN A 427 -16.30 3.49 -14.99
N GLU A 428 -15.90 2.56 -15.86
CA GLU A 428 -16.33 1.18 -15.81
C GLU A 428 -15.25 0.27 -15.18
N MET A 429 -15.70 -0.64 -14.32
CA MET A 429 -14.88 -1.76 -13.86
C MET A 429 -15.03 -2.93 -14.84
N ASP A 430 -14.50 -2.79 -16.05
CA ASP A 430 -14.50 -3.85 -17.06
C ASP A 430 -13.79 -5.09 -16.51
N ILE A 431 -14.48 -6.25 -16.56
CA ILE A 431 -13.97 -7.51 -16.03
C ILE A 431 -12.82 -8.08 -16.84
N PHE A 432 -12.70 -7.73 -18.12
CA PHE A 432 -11.67 -8.31 -19.00
C PHE A 432 -10.37 -7.52 -18.99
N ARG A 433 -10.34 -6.39 -18.28
CA ARG A 433 -9.14 -5.56 -18.15
C ARG A 433 -8.03 -6.32 -17.45
N THR A 434 -6.86 -6.36 -18.09
CA THR A 434 -5.67 -7.06 -17.59
C THR A 434 -4.64 -6.06 -17.07
N PHE A 435 -3.88 -6.49 -16.07
CA PHE A 435 -2.76 -5.73 -15.52
C PHE A 435 -1.74 -6.67 -14.90
N ASN A 436 -0.48 -6.25 -14.85
CA ASN A 436 0.59 -6.97 -14.17
C ASN A 436 0.96 -6.27 -12.87
N LEU A 437 1.04 -7.03 -11.77
CA LEU A 437 1.39 -6.53 -10.45
C LEU A 437 2.77 -7.03 -10.03
N ARG A 438 3.66 -6.11 -9.66
CA ARG A 438 4.94 -6.38 -9.00
C ARG A 438 4.94 -5.73 -7.63
N LEU A 439 5.39 -6.49 -6.63
CA LEU A 439 5.54 -5.99 -5.27
C LEU A 439 6.97 -6.20 -4.80
N TYR A 440 7.49 -5.21 -4.09
CA TYR A 440 8.77 -5.29 -3.41
C TYR A 440 8.58 -4.90 -1.95
N TYR A 441 9.43 -5.41 -1.08
CA TYR A 441 9.50 -4.98 0.31
C TYR A 441 10.94 -4.68 0.70
N ARG A 442 11.10 -3.98 1.81
CA ARG A 442 12.40 -3.76 2.44
C ARG A 442 12.46 -4.53 3.75
N PRO A 443 13.35 -5.53 3.87
CA PRO A 443 13.60 -6.18 5.15
C PRO A 443 13.89 -5.14 6.23
N ARG A 444 13.10 -5.15 7.31
CA ARG A 444 13.20 -4.17 8.39
C ARG A 444 13.66 -4.82 9.67
N LYS A 445 14.66 -4.22 10.31
CA LYS A 445 15.23 -4.67 11.58
C LYS A 445 15.24 -3.56 12.61
N ARG A 446 15.01 -3.90 13.88
CA ARG A 446 15.17 -2.95 15.00
C ARG A 446 16.62 -2.86 15.46
N ILE A 447 17.35 -3.96 15.39
CA ILE A 447 18.72 -4.11 15.88
C ILE A 447 19.54 -4.79 14.77
N LEU A 448 20.72 -4.24 14.48
CA LEU A 448 21.66 -4.78 13.47
C LEU A 448 22.72 -5.69 14.09
#